data_AF-A0A0D8XWQ5-F1
#
_entry.id   AF-A0A0D8XWQ5-F1
#
_cell.length_a   1.000
_cell.length_b   1.000
_cell.length_c   1.000
_cell.angle_alpha   90.00
_cell.angle_beta   90.00
_cell.angle_gamma   90.00
#
_symmetry.space_group_name_H-M   'P 1'
#
loop_
_entity.id
_entity.type
_entity.pdbx_description
1 polymer ?
#
loop_
_entity_poly.entity_id
_entity_poly.type
_entity_poly.pdbx_seq_one_letter_code
_entity_poly.pdbx_strand_id
1 'polypeptide(L)'
;MLIGSIRLVENFSWYPPGHGNFYEALYNSGLLDTFIEAGKEYCFLSNIDNMGATVDFSILNFLLYPPENQEHPEFLMEVTNKTRADVKGGTLIQYEGNLMLLEIAQVPKEYVDEFKSISKFRFVVYSFTFLFPTTTGSLAEAFTYILLFEQHSFIDLPSKSYPITILSAVIRCHHSHMVTQKIDLYLNTAKQNKSEALLGRYRIYVLFILLRLAKYDKCLHLDYMNVNYRIFNTNNLWAKLSAIKRVVENNELEMEVIVNPKHLERGLDIIQLETAAGAAVKNFRGACERYVLLLFPGINVPRSRFLPVKKCSDLLLLMSNLYDIDHGSLTLSEQRSFPTTPLVKLGSSFDKVSDFLKRFQGIPDLLELDHLTVSGDVWFGKDVSLKGTVIIIANHGDRIDIPPGSVLENKIVSGNLRILEH
;
A
#
# COMPACT_ATOMS: atom_id res chain seq x y z
N MET A 1 0.14 45.38 -17.25
CA MET A 1 -0.31 44.48 -18.34
C MET A 1 0.92 44.15 -19.17
N LEU A 2 1.60 43.04 -18.86
CA LEU A 2 2.68 42.45 -19.65
C LEU A 2 2.73 40.97 -19.26
N ILE A 3 1.72 40.21 -19.72
CA ILE A 3 1.75 38.75 -19.73
C ILE A 3 2.70 38.39 -20.87
N GLY A 4 3.99 38.30 -20.54
CA GLY A 4 5.02 37.79 -21.44
C GLY A 4 4.78 36.30 -21.64
N SER A 5 4.52 35.92 -22.89
CA SER A 5 4.40 34.56 -23.38
C SER A 5 5.50 33.65 -22.82
N ILE A 6 5.15 32.74 -21.91
CA ILE A 6 5.98 31.56 -21.62
C ILE A 6 5.91 30.71 -22.89
N ARG A 7 6.93 30.84 -23.75
CA ARG A 7 7.22 29.84 -24.77
C ARG A 7 7.49 28.54 -24.03
N LEU A 8 6.61 27.56 -24.18
CA LEU A 8 6.88 26.17 -23.85
C LEU A 8 8.06 25.71 -24.71
N VAL A 9 9.28 25.91 -24.20
CA VAL A 9 10.43 25.16 -24.69
C VAL A 9 10.13 23.70 -24.37
N GLU A 10 10.20 22.81 -25.37
CA GLU A 10 10.02 21.37 -25.17
C GLU A 10 11.09 20.85 -24.19
N ASN A 11 10.74 20.84 -22.90
CA ASN A 11 11.60 20.52 -21.77
C ASN A 11 11.75 19.00 -21.57
N PHE A 12 12.23 18.27 -22.58
CA PHE A 12 12.49 16.83 -22.43
C PHE A 12 13.67 16.52 -21.49
N SER A 13 14.41 17.53 -21.03
CA SER A 13 15.58 17.38 -20.16
C SER A 13 15.29 17.51 -18.66
N TRP A 14 14.09 17.95 -18.28
CA TRP A 14 13.71 18.20 -16.88
C TRP A 14 12.57 17.30 -16.45
N TYR A 15 12.59 16.88 -15.18
CA TYR A 15 11.51 16.11 -14.57
C TYR A 15 11.30 16.57 -13.12
N PRO A 16 10.07 16.52 -12.59
CA PRO A 16 9.84 16.73 -11.17
C PRO A 16 10.43 15.54 -10.37
N PRO A 17 11.14 15.78 -9.25
CA PRO A 17 11.82 14.72 -8.47
C PRO A 17 10.87 13.86 -7.61
N GLY A 18 9.65 13.63 -8.09
CA GLY A 18 8.59 12.95 -7.35
C GLY A 18 7.93 13.84 -6.29
N HIS A 19 6.97 13.26 -5.56
CA HIS A 19 6.16 13.97 -4.58
C HIS A 19 6.85 14.15 -3.21
N GLY A 20 7.96 13.45 -2.95
CA GLY A 20 8.76 13.65 -1.73
C GLY A 20 9.39 15.04 -1.62
N ASN A 21 9.63 15.71 -2.75
CA ASN A 21 10.10 17.09 -2.81
C ASN A 21 9.11 18.12 -2.23
N PHE A 22 7.90 17.71 -1.88
CA PHE A 22 6.90 18.57 -1.23
C PHE A 22 7.47 19.34 -0.02
N TYR A 23 8.20 18.67 0.88
CA TYR A 23 8.64 19.27 2.14
C TYR A 23 9.62 20.43 1.91
N GLU A 24 10.64 20.20 1.10
CA GLU A 24 11.62 21.22 0.73
C GLU A 24 10.98 22.34 -0.10
N ALA A 25 10.11 22.00 -1.06
CA ALA A 25 9.42 22.99 -1.88
C ALA A 25 8.50 23.90 -1.05
N LEU A 26 7.74 23.33 -0.10
CA LEU A 26 6.87 24.09 0.80
C LEU A 26 7.69 25.03 1.69
N TYR A 27 8.79 24.55 2.26
CA TYR A 27 9.72 25.35 3.06
C TYR A 27 10.34 26.49 2.23
N ASN A 28 10.97 26.16 1.09
CA ASN A 28 11.68 27.12 0.23
C ASN A 28 10.74 28.17 -0.40
N SER A 29 9.45 27.88 -0.52
CA SER A 29 8.46 28.83 -1.02
C SER A 29 8.11 29.97 -0.04
N GLY A 30 8.44 29.82 1.25
CA GLY A 30 8.00 30.72 2.33
C GLY A 30 6.54 30.54 2.75
N LEU A 31 5.78 29.66 2.08
CA LEU A 31 4.40 29.37 2.45
C LEU A 31 4.31 28.63 3.79
N LEU A 32 5.29 27.79 4.12
CA LEU A 32 5.32 27.10 5.41
C LEU A 32 5.26 28.08 6.57
N ASP A 33 6.15 29.09 6.56
CA ASP A 33 6.19 30.14 7.58
C ASP A 33 4.90 30.95 7.59
N THR A 34 4.41 31.32 6.41
CA THR A 34 3.14 32.05 6.26
C THR A 34 1.97 31.31 6.94
N PHE A 35 1.89 29.99 6.76
CA PHE A 35 0.82 29.19 7.37
C PHE A 35 1.00 29.02 8.88
N ILE A 36 2.23 28.83 9.36
CA ILE A 36 2.53 28.75 10.79
C ILE A 36 2.19 30.09 11.48
N GLU A 37 2.58 31.21 10.90
CA GLU A 37 2.28 32.56 11.40
C GLU A 37 0.77 32.85 11.39
N ALA A 38 0.03 32.29 10.43
CA ALA A 38 -1.44 32.34 10.39
C ALA A 38 -2.12 31.38 11.39
N GLY A 39 -1.36 30.72 12.27
CA GLY A 39 -1.86 29.82 13.31
C GLY A 39 -2.33 28.46 12.79
N LYS A 40 -1.83 28.01 11.62
CA LYS A 40 -2.11 26.66 11.12
C LYS A 40 -1.13 25.66 11.72
N GLU A 41 -1.64 24.50 12.14
CA GLU A 41 -0.82 23.47 12.82
C GLU A 41 -0.53 22.25 11.95
N TYR A 42 -1.51 21.79 11.16
CA TYR A 42 -1.41 20.61 10.31
C TYR A 42 -1.74 20.95 8.87
N CYS A 43 -1.06 20.28 7.93
CA CYS A 43 -1.49 20.18 6.54
C CYS A 43 -2.01 18.78 6.22
N PHE A 44 -3.04 18.74 5.38
CA PHE A 44 -3.53 17.52 4.77
C PHE A 44 -3.09 17.50 3.30
N LEU A 45 -2.33 16.48 2.92
CA LEU A 45 -1.86 16.25 1.56
C LEU A 45 -2.61 15.07 0.96
N SER A 46 -3.05 15.21 -0.28
CA SER A 46 -3.65 14.13 -1.05
C SER A 46 -3.41 14.33 -2.54
N ASN A 47 -3.59 13.26 -3.31
CA ASN A 47 -3.57 13.35 -4.77
C ASN A 47 -4.88 13.96 -5.27
N ILE A 48 -4.81 14.91 -6.20
CA ILE A 48 -6.02 15.50 -6.78
C ILE A 48 -6.85 14.50 -7.61
N ASP A 49 -6.21 13.46 -8.10
CA ASP A 49 -6.90 12.35 -8.76
C ASP A 49 -7.58 11.39 -7.78
N ASN A 50 -7.34 11.51 -6.46
CA ASN A 50 -8.08 10.77 -5.44
C ASN A 50 -9.33 11.54 -5.03
N MET A 51 -10.45 11.21 -5.67
CA MET A 51 -11.74 11.86 -5.42
C MET A 51 -12.35 11.55 -4.05
N GLY A 52 -11.80 10.56 -3.33
CA GLY A 52 -12.23 10.19 -1.98
C GLY A 52 -11.52 10.98 -0.88
N ALA A 53 -10.45 11.72 -1.21
CA ALA A 53 -9.60 12.40 -0.24
C ALA A 53 -10.19 13.72 0.24
N THR A 54 -11.27 13.66 1.02
CA THR A 54 -11.87 14.83 1.69
C THR A 54 -11.28 15.04 3.09
N VAL A 55 -11.48 16.23 3.67
CA VAL A 55 -11.05 16.50 5.06
C VAL A 55 -11.94 15.71 6.02
N ASP A 56 -11.35 14.82 6.82
CA ASP A 56 -12.05 14.03 7.84
C ASP A 56 -11.86 14.65 9.23
N PHE A 57 -12.95 15.14 9.82
CA PHE A 57 -12.91 15.78 11.14
C PHE A 57 -12.61 14.80 12.28
N SER A 58 -12.90 13.51 12.13
CA SER A 58 -12.57 12.50 13.15
C SER A 58 -11.06 12.28 13.19
N ILE A 59 -10.42 12.20 12.02
CA ILE A 59 -8.96 12.11 11.91
C ILE A 59 -8.31 13.39 12.44
N LEU A 60 -8.82 14.56 12.05
CA LEU A 60 -8.31 15.84 12.54
C LEU A 60 -8.46 15.96 14.07
N ASN A 61 -9.60 15.54 14.62
CA ASN A 61 -9.84 15.52 16.06
C ASN A 61 -8.85 14.61 16.78
N PHE A 62 -8.52 13.44 16.21
CA PHE A 62 -7.49 12.55 16.75
C PHE A 62 -6.09 13.19 16.76
N LEU A 63 -5.72 13.94 15.71
CA LEU A 63 -4.44 14.65 15.64
C LEU A 63 -4.35 15.77 16.68
N LEU A 64 -5.44 16.53 16.86
CA LEU A 64 -5.51 17.65 17.79
C LEU A 64 -5.73 17.23 19.24
N TYR A 65 -6.37 16.09 19.48
CA TYR A 65 -6.73 15.61 20.82
C TYR A 65 -6.48 14.10 20.94
N PRO A 66 -5.21 13.66 20.92
CA PRO A 66 -4.87 12.25 21.08
C PRO A 66 -5.26 11.75 22.50
N PRO A 67 -5.43 10.43 22.68
CA PRO A 67 -5.71 9.85 24.00
C PRO A 67 -4.67 10.23 25.07
N GLU A 68 -5.11 10.27 26.34
CA GLU A 68 -4.23 10.61 27.47
C GLU A 68 -2.95 9.74 27.49
N ASN A 69 -1.81 10.39 27.73
CA ASN A 69 -0.45 9.81 27.70
C ASN A 69 0.13 9.51 26.31
N GLN A 70 -0.48 10.03 25.23
CA GLN A 70 0.11 10.02 23.90
C GLN A 70 0.55 11.42 23.48
N GLU A 71 1.72 11.53 22.84
CA GLU A 71 2.14 12.77 22.18
C GLU A 71 1.31 13.00 20.91
N HIS A 72 1.14 14.27 20.53
CA HIS A 72 0.48 14.61 19.27
C HIS A 72 1.28 14.05 18.09
N PRO A 73 0.67 13.24 17.21
CA PRO A 73 1.37 12.71 16.05
C PRO A 73 1.88 13.84 15.16
N GLU A 74 3.17 13.85 14.82
CA GLU A 74 3.70 14.81 13.85
C GLU A 74 3.36 14.41 12.40
N PHE A 75 3.09 13.12 12.16
CA PHE A 75 2.76 12.58 10.85
C PHE A 75 1.76 11.43 10.96
N LEU A 76 0.80 11.39 10.05
CA LEU A 76 -0.19 10.34 9.94
C LEU A 76 -0.45 10.00 8.48
N MET A 77 -0.40 8.70 8.18
CA MET A 77 -0.71 8.15 6.87
C MET A 77 -2.03 7.38 6.96
N GLU A 78 -2.99 7.72 6.10
CA GLU A 78 -4.18 6.89 5.94
C GLU A 78 -3.83 5.67 5.07
N VAL A 79 -4.19 4.49 5.58
CA VAL A 79 -4.04 3.23 4.85
C VAL A 79 -5.42 2.61 4.63
N THR A 80 -5.57 1.79 3.60
CA THR A 80 -6.83 1.06 3.37
C THR A 80 -6.57 -0.40 3.08
N ASN A 81 -7.60 -1.25 3.16
CA ASN A 81 -7.44 -2.67 2.86
C ASN A 81 -7.14 -2.88 1.37
N LYS A 82 -6.12 -3.68 1.08
CA LYS A 82 -5.65 -4.02 -0.26
C LYS A 82 -6.65 -4.91 -0.99
N THR A 83 -6.93 -4.58 -2.24
CA THR A 83 -7.76 -5.37 -3.17
C THR A 83 -6.94 -5.91 -4.33
N ARG A 84 -7.54 -6.78 -5.16
CA ARG A 84 -6.91 -7.31 -6.39
C ARG A 84 -6.56 -6.24 -7.43
N ALA A 85 -7.13 -5.05 -7.32
CA ALA A 85 -6.79 -3.93 -8.18
C ALA A 85 -5.52 -3.19 -7.72
N ASP A 86 -5.14 -3.30 -6.44
CA ASP A 86 -4.08 -2.52 -5.81
C ASP A 86 -2.72 -3.20 -5.97
N VAL A 87 -2.29 -3.35 -7.24
CA VAL A 87 -1.06 -4.04 -7.63
C VAL A 87 0.17 -3.14 -7.71
N LYS A 88 -0.01 -1.81 -7.63
CA LYS A 88 1.04 -0.78 -7.70
C LYS A 88 0.89 0.19 -6.53
N GLY A 89 1.99 0.46 -5.82
CA GLY A 89 2.07 1.35 -4.66
C GLY A 89 2.69 0.64 -3.45
N GLY A 90 2.85 1.38 -2.35
CA GLY A 90 3.54 0.92 -1.16
C GLY A 90 2.65 0.38 -0.04
N THR A 91 3.26 -0.37 0.86
CA THR A 91 2.68 -0.80 2.15
C THR A 91 3.54 -0.29 3.30
N LEU A 92 2.92 -0.04 4.45
CA LEU A 92 3.68 0.22 5.67
C LEU A 92 4.28 -1.08 6.21
N ILE A 93 5.57 -1.01 6.57
CA ILE A 93 6.32 -2.06 7.26
C ILE A 93 7.01 -1.47 8.49
N GLN A 94 7.42 -2.33 9.40
CA GLN A 94 8.37 -1.96 10.45
C GLN A 94 9.75 -2.51 10.09
N TYR A 95 10.74 -1.63 10.08
CA TYR A 95 12.13 -1.94 9.74
C TYR A 95 13.06 -1.26 10.75
N GLU A 96 13.92 -2.03 11.42
CA GLU A 96 14.87 -1.52 12.44
C GLU A 96 14.22 -0.66 13.54
N GLY A 97 13.03 -1.08 13.98
CA GLY A 97 12.26 -0.37 15.02
C GLY A 97 11.39 0.77 14.49
N ASN A 98 11.65 1.28 13.29
CA ASN A 98 10.96 2.43 12.71
C ASN A 98 9.87 2.00 11.71
N LEU A 99 8.86 2.86 11.53
CA LEU A 99 7.90 2.70 10.44
C LEU A 99 8.52 3.14 9.12
N MET A 100 8.34 2.33 8.07
CA MET A 100 8.86 2.59 6.73
C MET A 100 7.78 2.31 5.69
N LEU A 101 7.71 3.14 4.65
CA LEU A 101 6.91 2.86 3.47
C LEU A 101 7.72 2.00 2.50
N LEU A 102 7.33 0.73 2.36
CA LEU A 102 7.94 -0.19 1.40
C LEU A 102 7.21 -0.07 0.05
N GLU A 103 7.89 0.51 -0.94
CA GLU A 103 7.41 0.59 -2.32
C GLU A 103 7.83 -0.64 -3.13
N ILE A 104 7.03 -1.00 -4.14
CA ILE A 104 7.33 -2.13 -5.02
C ILE A 104 8.71 -2.02 -5.70
N ALA A 105 9.16 -0.80 -5.99
CA ALA A 105 10.46 -0.54 -6.62
C ALA A 105 11.66 -0.95 -5.74
N GLN A 106 11.45 -1.04 -4.43
CA GLN A 106 12.46 -1.46 -3.45
C GLN A 106 12.48 -2.97 -3.23
N VAL A 107 11.45 -3.68 -3.70
CA VAL A 107 11.31 -5.13 -3.52
C VAL A 107 12.17 -5.85 -4.56
N PRO A 108 13.08 -6.76 -4.14
CA PRO A 108 13.85 -7.56 -5.07
C PRO A 108 12.94 -8.35 -6.02
N LYS A 109 13.34 -8.48 -7.29
CA LYS A 109 12.50 -9.07 -8.36
C LYS A 109 11.92 -10.43 -8.00
N GLU A 110 12.66 -11.26 -7.28
CA GLU A 110 12.23 -12.58 -6.81
C GLU A 110 11.11 -12.58 -5.75
N TYR A 111 10.90 -11.47 -5.03
CA TYR A 111 9.86 -11.33 -3.99
C TYR A 111 8.69 -10.43 -4.42
N VAL A 112 8.69 -9.94 -5.66
CA VAL A 112 7.64 -9.04 -6.18
C VAL A 112 6.25 -9.69 -6.14
N ASP A 113 6.15 -10.98 -6.47
CA ASP A 113 4.87 -11.69 -6.46
C ASP A 113 4.35 -11.92 -5.04
N GLU A 114 5.25 -12.08 -4.07
CA GLU A 114 4.89 -12.15 -2.65
C GLU A 114 4.37 -10.80 -2.16
N PHE A 115 5.05 -9.70 -2.48
CA PHE A 115 4.62 -8.34 -2.15
C PHE A 115 3.25 -7.99 -2.77
N LYS A 116 2.97 -8.46 -3.99
CA LYS A 116 1.67 -8.26 -4.66
C LYS A 116 0.56 -9.10 -4.05
N SER A 117 0.87 -10.20 -3.38
CA SER A 117 -0.13 -11.10 -2.84
C SER A 117 -0.99 -10.41 -1.78
N ILE A 118 -2.31 -10.59 -1.90
CA ILE A 118 -3.30 -10.16 -0.88
C ILE A 118 -3.48 -11.27 0.16
N SER A 119 -3.06 -12.48 -0.19
CA SER A 119 -3.18 -13.67 0.61
C SER A 119 -1.79 -14.27 0.77
N LYS A 120 -1.05 -13.87 1.81
CA LYS A 120 0.05 -14.64 2.43
C LYS A 120 0.55 -13.96 3.72
N PHE A 121 1.34 -14.72 4.46
CA PHE A 121 1.23 -14.93 5.91
C PHE A 121 1.79 -13.79 6.78
N ARG A 122 1.25 -13.68 8.00
CA ARG A 122 1.87 -12.91 9.08
C ARG A 122 3.08 -13.72 9.54
N PHE A 123 4.25 -13.37 9.00
CA PHE A 123 5.50 -13.93 9.50
C PHE A 123 5.94 -13.08 10.67
N VAL A 124 6.13 -13.71 11.83
CA VAL A 124 6.87 -13.07 12.93
C VAL A 124 8.29 -13.57 12.84
N VAL A 125 9.20 -12.68 12.45
CA VAL A 125 10.64 -12.92 12.48
C VAL A 125 11.12 -12.50 13.87
N TYR A 126 11.73 -13.42 14.61
CA TYR A 126 12.48 -13.06 15.83
C TYR A 126 13.97 -13.22 15.52
N SER A 127 14.70 -12.10 15.57
CA SER A 127 16.16 -12.11 15.61
C SER A 127 16.62 -12.06 17.08
N PHE A 128 17.49 -12.97 17.49
CA PHE A 128 18.15 -12.94 18.81
C PHE A 128 19.66 -12.91 18.60
N THR A 129 20.33 -11.82 18.95
CA THR A 129 21.80 -11.76 18.94
C THR A 129 22.33 -11.89 20.36
N PHE A 130 23.07 -12.96 20.64
CA PHE A 130 23.74 -13.19 21.93
C PHE A 130 25.22 -12.84 21.80
N LEU A 131 25.73 -12.01 22.71
CA LEU A 131 27.16 -11.69 22.83
C LEU A 131 27.72 -12.48 24.02
N PHE A 132 28.63 -13.42 23.77
CA PHE A 132 29.30 -14.13 24.86
C PHE A 132 30.67 -13.51 25.14
N PRO A 133 31.00 -13.22 26.42
CA PRO A 133 32.35 -12.83 26.78
C PRO A 133 33.30 -14.03 26.66
N THR A 134 34.37 -13.89 25.88
CA THR A 134 35.45 -14.88 25.83
C THR A 134 36.33 -14.75 27.08
N THR A 135 36.81 -15.86 27.62
CA THR A 135 37.68 -15.90 28.81
C THR A 135 39.08 -15.30 28.58
N THR A 136 39.39 -14.81 27.38
CA THR A 136 40.70 -14.31 26.98
C THR A 136 40.71 -12.85 26.51
N GLY A 137 39.60 -12.11 26.66
CA GLY A 137 39.61 -10.64 26.47
C GLY A 137 39.77 -10.15 25.02
N SER A 138 39.44 -10.98 24.03
CA SER A 138 39.35 -10.53 22.62
C SER A 138 38.01 -10.93 21.99
N LEU A 139 37.42 -9.97 21.25
CA LEU A 139 36.15 -9.97 20.50
C LEU A 139 35.07 -10.98 20.97
N ALA A 140 33.98 -10.44 21.54
CA ALA A 140 32.79 -11.21 21.86
C ALA A 140 32.25 -11.93 20.61
N GLU A 141 31.99 -13.24 20.71
CA GLU A 141 31.31 -13.98 19.66
C GLU A 141 29.83 -13.61 19.67
N ALA A 142 29.32 -13.13 18.53
CA ALA A 142 27.91 -12.78 18.34
C ALA A 142 27.18 -13.93 17.63
N PHE A 143 26.17 -14.51 18.29
CA PHE A 143 25.31 -15.55 17.72
C PHE A 143 23.94 -14.95 17.39
N THR A 144 23.60 -14.85 16.11
CA THR A 144 22.27 -14.41 15.66
C THR A 144 21.38 -15.60 15.34
N TYR A 145 20.28 -15.74 16.07
CA TYR A 145 19.22 -16.72 15.82
C TYR A 145 18.05 -16.05 15.12
N ILE A 146 17.63 -16.56 13.96
CA ILE A 146 16.43 -16.11 13.27
C ILE A 146 15.37 -17.20 13.39
N LEU A 147 14.28 -16.93 14.11
CA LEU A 147 13.10 -17.80 14.20
C LEU A 147 11.97 -17.22 13.34
N LEU A 148 11.45 -18.03 12.42
CA LEU A 148 10.30 -17.70 11.57
C LEU A 148 9.04 -18.42 12.06
N PHE A 149 7.99 -17.66 12.39
CA PHE A 149 6.70 -18.22 12.79
C PHE A 149 5.61 -17.91 11.77
N GLU A 150 4.77 -18.92 11.44
CA GLU A 150 3.51 -18.73 10.72
C GLU A 150 2.41 -18.35 11.72
N GLN A 151 1.72 -17.23 11.52
CA GLN A 151 0.42 -17.01 12.16
C GLN A 151 -0.70 -17.38 11.17
N HIS A 152 -1.42 -18.47 11.44
CA HIS A 152 -2.66 -18.76 10.72
C HIS A 152 -3.75 -17.77 11.15
N SER A 153 -4.59 -17.37 10.19
CA SER A 153 -5.71 -16.44 10.35
C SER A 153 -6.66 -16.87 11.46
N PHE A 154 -6.87 -16.02 12.47
CA PHE A 154 -7.90 -16.22 13.50
C PHE A 154 -9.15 -15.42 13.10
N ILE A 155 -10.19 -16.13 12.63
CA ILE A 155 -11.58 -15.66 12.68
C ILE A 155 -12.19 -16.39 13.88
N ASP A 156 -12.63 -15.62 14.86
CA ASP A 156 -13.47 -16.00 16.02
C ASP A 156 -13.31 -17.40 16.62
N LEU A 157 -12.46 -17.53 17.64
CA LEU A 157 -12.60 -18.59 18.65
C LEU A 157 -12.22 -18.10 20.06
N PRO A 158 -13.01 -18.46 21.10
CA PRO A 158 -12.76 -18.02 22.47
C PRO A 158 -11.59 -18.77 23.09
N SER A 159 -10.69 -18.00 23.70
CA SER A 159 -9.70 -18.38 24.73
C SER A 159 -9.55 -19.87 25.04
N LYS A 160 -8.59 -20.55 24.40
CA LYS A 160 -7.65 -21.54 24.99
C LYS A 160 -6.81 -22.19 23.88
N SER A 161 -5.48 -22.19 24.08
CA SER A 161 -4.48 -23.00 23.36
C SER A 161 -4.21 -22.62 21.89
N TYR A 162 -3.12 -21.87 21.65
CA TYR A 162 -2.69 -21.46 20.31
C TYR A 162 -1.69 -22.48 19.71
N PRO A 163 -1.94 -23.05 18.51
CA PRO A 163 -0.95 -23.85 17.80
C PRO A 163 0.00 -22.93 17.01
N ILE A 164 1.28 -22.94 17.38
CA ILE A 164 2.35 -22.26 16.63
C ILE A 164 3.11 -23.32 15.82
N THR A 165 3.22 -23.14 14.50
CA THR A 165 4.00 -24.03 13.61
C THR A 165 5.36 -23.38 13.30
N ILE A 166 6.46 -24.09 13.56
CA ILE A 166 7.82 -23.65 13.21
C ILE A 166 8.10 -24.14 11.79
N LEU A 167 8.26 -23.23 10.82
CA LEU A 167 8.52 -23.59 9.42
C LEU A 167 10.00 -23.89 9.15
N SER A 168 10.91 -23.08 9.69
CA SER A 168 12.36 -23.31 9.58
C SER A 168 13.12 -22.55 10.67
N ALA A 169 14.30 -23.05 11.03
CA ALA A 169 15.29 -22.35 11.82
C ALA A 169 16.58 -22.35 11.01
N VAL A 170 17.09 -21.17 10.63
CA VAL A 170 18.38 -21.04 9.94
C VAL A 170 19.42 -20.65 10.98
N ILE A 171 20.35 -21.57 11.24
CA ILE A 171 21.52 -21.30 12.08
C ILE A 171 22.66 -20.91 11.14
N ARG A 172 23.03 -19.63 11.10
CA ARG A 172 24.33 -19.23 10.54
C ARG A 172 25.31 -19.16 11.69
N CYS A 173 26.22 -20.14 11.75
CA CYS A 173 27.33 -20.15 12.68
C CYS A 173 28.63 -20.11 11.87
N HIS A 174 29.45 -19.07 12.05
CA HIS A 174 30.85 -19.15 11.68
C HIS A 174 31.61 -19.72 12.87
N HIS A 175 31.98 -21.00 12.74
CA HIS A 175 32.80 -21.79 13.67
C HIS A 175 32.14 -22.26 14.98
N SER A 176 31.55 -23.46 14.93
CA SER A 176 31.72 -24.52 15.95
C SER A 176 30.88 -25.74 15.57
N HIS A 177 31.54 -26.83 15.20
CA HIS A 177 30.91 -28.06 14.69
C HIS A 177 30.09 -28.82 15.75
N MET A 178 30.29 -28.51 17.05
CA MET A 178 29.74 -29.28 18.17
C MET A 178 28.31 -28.90 18.58
N VAL A 179 27.92 -27.63 18.42
CA VAL A 179 26.58 -27.15 18.82
C VAL A 179 25.54 -27.52 17.77
N THR A 180 25.89 -27.39 16.48
CA THR A 180 25.04 -27.77 15.35
C THR A 180 24.70 -29.27 15.39
N GLN A 181 25.66 -30.14 15.71
CA GLN A 181 25.43 -31.58 15.84
C GLN A 181 24.45 -31.95 16.95
N LYS A 182 24.47 -31.27 18.11
CA LYS A 182 23.53 -31.55 19.21
C LYS A 182 22.10 -31.11 18.90
N ILE A 183 21.94 -29.99 18.19
CA ILE A 183 20.63 -29.48 17.78
C ILE A 183 20.05 -30.32 16.64
N ASP A 184 20.86 -30.70 15.66
CA ASP A 184 20.43 -31.58 14.56
C ASP A 184 20.06 -32.98 15.07
N LEU A 185 20.80 -33.53 16.04
CA LEU A 185 20.44 -34.80 16.69
C LEU A 185 19.08 -34.70 17.40
N TYR A 186 18.82 -33.59 18.08
CA TYR A 186 17.56 -33.31 18.77
C TYR A 186 16.37 -33.14 17.83
N LEU A 187 16.56 -32.38 16.74
CA LEU A 187 15.53 -32.17 15.71
C LEU A 187 15.21 -33.45 14.94
N ASN A 188 16.21 -34.29 14.69
CA ASN A 188 16.02 -35.59 14.03
C ASN A 188 15.33 -36.61 14.94
N THR A 189 15.61 -36.59 16.25
CA THR A 189 14.91 -37.44 17.22
C THR A 189 13.43 -37.00 17.39
N ALA A 190 13.17 -35.69 17.31
CA ALA A 190 11.81 -35.16 17.32
C ALA A 190 11.01 -35.51 16.05
N LYS A 191 11.66 -35.57 14.87
CA LYS A 191 11.01 -36.01 13.61
C LYS A 191 10.65 -37.50 13.61
N GLN A 192 11.38 -38.35 14.33
CA GLN A 192 11.13 -39.80 14.39
C GLN A 192 10.00 -40.17 15.35
N ASN A 193 9.75 -39.39 16.41
CA ASN A 193 8.68 -39.66 17.38
C ASN A 193 7.41 -38.85 17.05
N LYS A 194 6.56 -39.40 16.18
CA LYS A 194 5.26 -38.85 15.73
C LYS A 194 4.17 -38.84 16.83
N SER A 195 4.40 -38.17 17.94
CA SER A 195 3.37 -37.92 18.97
C SER A 195 3.15 -36.41 19.12
N GLU A 196 2.02 -35.91 18.61
CA GLU A 196 1.61 -34.51 18.70
C GLU A 196 1.54 -33.98 20.14
N ALA A 197 1.29 -34.88 21.12
CA ALA A 197 1.19 -34.52 22.53
C ALA A 197 2.56 -34.19 23.17
N LEU A 198 3.68 -34.75 22.70
CA LEU A 198 5.00 -34.39 23.21
C LEU A 198 5.48 -33.06 22.64
N LEU A 199 5.19 -32.76 21.36
CA LEU A 199 5.57 -31.50 20.70
C LEU A 199 5.04 -30.26 21.44
N GLY A 200 3.83 -30.32 22.01
CA GLY A 200 3.27 -29.24 22.83
C GLY A 200 4.06 -28.95 24.11
N ARG A 201 4.60 -29.97 24.77
CA ARG A 201 5.42 -29.81 25.99
C ARG A 201 6.84 -29.31 25.67
N TYR A 202 7.41 -29.69 24.53
CA TYR A 202 8.72 -29.22 24.08
C TYR A 202 8.70 -27.75 23.63
N ARG A 203 7.59 -27.27 23.04
CA ARG A 203 7.40 -25.86 22.63
C ARG A 203 7.45 -24.88 23.81
N ILE A 204 6.88 -25.29 24.96
CA ILE A 204 6.94 -24.52 26.20
C ILE A 204 8.38 -24.53 26.75
N TYR A 205 9.10 -25.64 26.67
CA TYR A 205 10.48 -25.75 27.18
C TYR A 205 11.48 -24.88 26.42
N VAL A 206 11.39 -24.80 25.09
CA VAL A 206 12.25 -23.91 24.29
C VAL A 206 11.96 -22.45 24.61
N LEU A 207 10.68 -22.08 24.72
CA LEU A 207 10.28 -20.73 25.16
C LEU A 207 10.75 -20.43 26.59
N PHE A 208 10.69 -21.40 27.51
CA PHE A 208 11.14 -21.24 28.89
C PHE A 208 12.67 -21.11 29.02
N ILE A 209 13.43 -21.84 28.19
CA ILE A 209 14.89 -21.73 28.11
C ILE A 209 15.28 -20.36 27.54
N LEU A 210 14.62 -19.92 26.47
CA LEU A 210 14.84 -18.60 25.86
C LEU A 210 14.45 -17.45 26.82
N LEU A 211 13.35 -17.57 27.57
CA LEU A 211 12.93 -16.61 28.59
C LEU A 211 13.85 -16.60 29.83
N ARG A 212 14.40 -17.76 30.22
CA ARG A 212 15.42 -17.81 31.28
C ARG A 212 16.74 -17.19 30.84
N LEU A 213 17.17 -17.39 29.59
CA LEU A 213 18.37 -16.76 29.03
C LEU A 213 18.18 -15.24 28.87
N ALA A 214 17.00 -14.78 28.47
CA ALA A 214 16.65 -13.35 28.40
C ALA A 214 16.66 -12.63 29.76
N LYS A 215 16.58 -13.37 30.88
CA LYS A 215 16.69 -12.80 32.23
C LYS A 215 18.13 -12.59 32.70
N TYR A 216 19.12 -13.15 31.99
CA TYR A 216 20.52 -13.20 32.44
C TYR A 216 21.46 -12.23 31.73
N ASP A 217 21.06 -11.54 30.66
CA ASP A 217 21.97 -10.64 29.95
C ASP A 217 21.32 -9.36 29.40
N LYS A 218 22.06 -8.25 29.49
CA LYS A 218 21.66 -6.89 29.08
C LYS A 218 21.72 -6.63 27.56
N CYS A 219 21.87 -7.67 26.74
CA CYS A 219 22.02 -7.55 25.29
C CYS A 219 20.96 -8.40 24.57
N LEU A 220 19.77 -7.83 24.37
CA LEU A 220 18.78 -8.34 23.42
C LEU A 220 18.34 -7.17 22.53
N HIS A 221 18.80 -7.15 21.28
CA HIS A 221 18.12 -6.42 20.22
C HIS A 221 17.11 -7.37 19.58
N LEU A 222 15.83 -7.01 19.66
CA LEU A 222 14.70 -7.73 19.07
C LEU A 222 14.23 -6.93 17.86
N ASP A 223 14.65 -7.35 16.66
CA ASP A 223 14.15 -6.78 15.42
C ASP A 223 12.91 -7.55 14.97
N TYR A 224 11.76 -6.87 15.01
CA TYR A 224 10.48 -7.38 14.55
C TYR A 224 10.23 -6.88 13.12
N MET A 225 10.19 -7.81 12.16
CA MET A 225 9.60 -7.54 10.85
C MET A 225 8.15 -7.99 10.85
N ASN A 226 7.24 -7.10 11.19
CA ASN A 226 5.80 -7.33 11.02
C ASN A 226 5.38 -6.76 9.67
N VAL A 227 5.23 -7.62 8.67
CA VAL A 227 4.74 -7.19 7.36
C VAL A 227 3.27 -7.54 7.21
N ASN A 228 2.41 -6.54 7.30
CA ASN A 228 0.98 -6.70 7.04
C ASN A 228 0.66 -6.24 5.61
N TYR A 229 0.84 -7.12 4.62
CA TYR A 229 0.51 -6.83 3.21
C TYR A 229 -1.00 -6.64 2.92
N ARG A 230 -1.86 -6.64 3.96
CA ARG A 230 -3.30 -6.42 3.82
C ARG A 230 -3.67 -4.95 3.70
N ILE A 231 -2.76 -4.04 4.04
CA ILE A 231 -2.99 -2.60 3.93
C ILE A 231 -2.21 -2.00 2.78
N PHE A 232 -2.70 -0.88 2.28
CA PHE A 232 -2.17 -0.15 1.14
C PHE A 232 -2.15 1.34 1.47
N ASN A 233 -1.05 2.02 1.16
CA ASN A 233 -0.93 3.46 1.39
C ASN A 233 -1.85 4.23 0.42
N THR A 234 -2.77 5.03 0.96
CA THR A 234 -3.70 5.83 0.14
C THR A 234 -3.06 7.10 -0.43
N ASN A 235 -1.89 7.48 0.08
CA ASN A 235 -1.22 8.77 -0.12
C ASN A 235 -2.04 9.97 0.38
N ASN A 236 -3.01 9.74 1.26
CA ASN A 236 -3.63 10.76 2.10
C ASN A 236 -2.78 10.90 3.37
N LEU A 237 -2.09 12.03 3.51
CA LEU A 237 -1.09 12.27 4.54
C LEU A 237 -1.48 13.49 5.36
N TRP A 238 -1.26 13.43 6.66
CA TRP A 238 -1.41 14.56 7.56
C TRP A 238 -0.06 14.82 8.21
N ALA A 239 0.44 16.05 8.14
CA ALA A 239 1.74 16.40 8.67
C ALA A 239 1.68 17.71 9.45
N LYS A 240 2.33 17.74 10.61
CA LYS A 240 2.42 18.93 11.46
C LYS A 240 3.41 19.92 10.85
N LEU A 241 2.96 21.16 10.61
CA LEU A 241 3.77 22.19 9.94
C LEU A 241 5.05 22.51 10.70
N SER A 242 4.98 22.61 12.04
CA SER A 242 6.16 22.83 12.87
C SER A 242 7.18 21.69 12.78
N ALA A 243 6.70 20.46 12.58
CA ALA A 243 7.56 19.29 12.41
C ALA A 243 8.19 19.29 11.01
N ILE A 244 7.44 19.66 9.96
CA ILE A 244 8.01 19.85 8.61
C ILE A 244 9.16 20.87 8.67
N LYS A 245 8.94 22.01 9.35
CA LYS A 245 9.97 23.04 9.50
C LYS A 245 11.22 22.46 10.19
N ARG A 246 11.03 21.78 11.33
CA ARG A 246 12.10 21.11 12.09
C ARG A 246 12.91 20.14 11.22
N VAL A 247 12.26 19.22 10.52
CA VAL A 247 12.97 18.18 9.76
C VAL A 247 13.69 18.72 8.54
N VAL A 248 13.20 19.80 7.92
CA VAL A 248 13.87 20.47 6.80
C VAL A 248 15.05 21.30 7.30
N GLU A 249 14.87 22.16 8.30
CA GLU A 249 15.94 23.04 8.84
C GLU A 249 17.13 22.25 9.40
N ASN A 250 16.84 21.11 10.06
CA ASN A 250 17.86 20.25 10.64
C ASN A 250 18.46 19.26 9.63
N ASN A 251 18.01 19.24 8.37
CA ASN A 251 18.38 18.23 7.37
C ASN A 251 18.16 16.78 7.86
N GLU A 252 17.04 16.54 8.55
CA GLU A 252 16.67 15.22 9.08
C GLU A 252 15.89 14.36 8.07
N LEU A 253 15.45 14.94 6.95
CA LEU A 253 14.70 14.22 5.92
C LEU A 253 15.59 13.21 5.19
N GLU A 254 15.35 11.94 5.46
CA GLU A 254 15.98 10.82 4.77
C GLU A 254 14.88 10.02 4.10
N MET A 255 14.80 10.05 2.77
CA MET A 255 13.81 9.30 2.00
C MET A 255 14.51 8.39 1.00
N GLU A 256 13.96 7.21 0.79
CA GLU A 256 14.51 6.26 -0.16
C GLU A 256 14.36 6.79 -1.60
N VAL A 257 15.47 6.75 -2.34
CA VAL A 257 15.48 7.15 -3.75
C VAL A 257 14.80 6.08 -4.59
N ILE A 258 13.82 6.51 -5.37
CA ILE A 258 13.13 5.71 -6.37
C ILE A 258 13.82 5.92 -7.71
N VAL A 259 14.32 4.84 -8.30
CA VAL A 259 15.00 4.86 -9.60
C VAL A 259 14.01 4.46 -10.69
N ASN A 260 13.63 5.41 -11.54
CA ASN A 260 12.61 5.25 -12.57
C ASN A 260 13.25 5.31 -13.97
N PRO A 261 13.52 4.16 -14.62
CA PRO A 261 14.03 4.14 -15.98
C PRO A 261 12.95 4.59 -16.97
N LYS A 262 13.32 5.46 -17.92
CA LYS A 262 12.44 5.95 -19.00
C LYS A 262 13.11 5.80 -20.36
N HIS A 263 12.27 5.57 -21.37
CA HIS A 263 12.64 5.57 -22.78
C HIS A 263 12.02 6.80 -23.45
N LEU A 264 12.85 7.71 -23.95
CA LEU A 264 12.38 8.90 -24.68
C LEU A 264 12.17 8.61 -26.17
N GLU A 265 11.38 9.45 -26.84
CA GLU A 265 10.95 9.30 -28.25
C GLU A 265 12.11 9.19 -29.27
N ARG A 266 13.33 9.58 -28.89
CA ARG A 266 14.54 9.47 -29.73
C ARG A 266 15.37 8.21 -29.46
N GLY A 267 14.82 7.23 -28.75
CA GLY A 267 15.54 6.00 -28.37
C GLY A 267 16.63 6.23 -27.32
N LEU A 268 16.49 7.30 -26.52
CA LEU A 268 17.40 7.60 -25.43
C LEU A 268 16.84 7.01 -24.13
N ASP A 269 17.65 6.17 -23.49
CA ASP A 269 17.37 5.63 -22.17
C ASP A 269 17.89 6.58 -21.11
N ILE A 270 17.01 6.99 -20.19
CA ILE A 270 17.36 7.88 -19.09
C ILE A 270 16.91 7.30 -17.76
N ILE A 271 17.49 7.81 -16.68
CA ILE A 271 17.10 7.47 -15.31
C ILE A 271 16.56 8.75 -14.65
N GLN A 272 15.37 8.64 -14.06
CA GLN A 272 14.78 9.66 -13.20
C GLN A 272 14.92 9.21 -11.75
N LEU A 273 15.37 10.10 -10.86
CA LEU A 273 15.53 9.87 -9.44
C LEU A 273 14.45 10.64 -8.69
N GLU A 274 13.58 9.91 -8.00
CA GLU A 274 12.41 10.47 -7.34
C GLU A 274 12.41 10.10 -5.85
N THR A 275 11.62 10.81 -5.06
CA THR A 275 11.29 10.42 -3.68
C THR A 275 9.78 10.42 -3.48
N ALA A 276 9.30 9.65 -2.51
CA ALA A 276 7.89 9.59 -2.15
C ALA A 276 7.62 10.34 -0.83
N ALA A 277 6.62 11.22 -0.82
CA ALA A 277 6.22 11.97 0.38
C ALA A 277 5.96 11.09 1.60
N GLY A 278 5.33 9.93 1.40
CA GLY A 278 5.05 8.98 2.49
C GLY A 278 6.29 8.31 3.08
N ALA A 279 7.44 8.30 2.37
CA ALA A 279 8.69 7.75 2.88
C ALA A 279 9.27 8.56 4.04
N ALA A 280 8.92 9.85 4.13
CA ALA A 280 9.36 10.72 5.21
C ALA A 280 8.78 10.34 6.59
N VAL A 281 7.82 9.41 6.66
CA VAL A 281 7.16 8.99 7.91
C VAL A 281 8.15 8.66 9.04
N LYS A 282 9.31 8.07 8.71
CA LYS A 282 10.36 7.71 9.68
C LYS A 282 11.08 8.90 10.31
N ASN A 283 10.96 10.10 9.72
CA ASN A 283 11.63 11.32 10.20
C ASN A 283 10.76 12.14 11.17
N PHE A 284 9.50 11.74 11.37
CA PHE A 284 8.52 12.45 12.21
C PHE A 284 8.30 11.74 13.55
N ARG A 285 8.24 12.51 14.64
CA ARG A 285 8.02 11.98 15.99
C ARG A 285 6.55 11.66 16.21
N GLY A 286 6.28 10.69 17.09
CA GLY A 286 4.92 10.28 17.37
C GLY A 286 4.22 9.64 16.16
N ALA A 287 4.96 9.29 15.10
CA ALA A 287 4.48 8.42 14.03
C ALA A 287 4.27 7.00 14.59
N CYS A 288 3.19 6.82 15.37
CA CYS A 288 2.71 5.56 15.96
C CYS A 288 3.76 4.56 16.48
N GLU A 289 4.89 5.04 17.02
CA GLU A 289 6.07 4.20 17.31
C GLU A 289 6.07 3.56 18.70
N ARG A 290 5.01 3.75 19.51
CA ARG A 290 4.93 3.19 20.87
C ARG A 290 3.63 2.43 21.11
N TYR A 291 3.75 1.11 21.28
CA TYR A 291 2.71 0.18 21.75
C TYR A 291 1.38 0.10 20.96
N VAL A 292 1.37 0.53 19.70
CA VAL A 292 0.23 0.36 18.78
C VAL A 292 0.51 -0.76 17.76
N LEU A 293 1.47 -1.64 18.08
CA LEU A 293 1.85 -2.82 17.28
C LEU A 293 0.74 -3.88 17.13
N LEU A 294 -0.36 -3.76 17.89
CA LEU A 294 -1.55 -4.60 17.72
C LEU A 294 -2.74 -3.89 17.08
N LEU A 295 -2.70 -2.57 16.91
CA LEU A 295 -3.87 -1.85 16.40
C LEU A 295 -3.61 -1.08 15.10
N PHE A 296 -2.69 -0.13 14.94
CA PHE A 296 -2.72 0.73 13.73
C PHE A 296 -1.39 1.44 13.40
N PRO A 297 -0.47 0.83 12.64
CA PRO A 297 0.51 1.60 11.86
C PRO A 297 -0.26 2.29 10.71
N GLY A 298 -0.63 3.56 10.91
CA GLY A 298 -1.55 4.31 10.05
C GLY A 298 -3.04 4.04 10.37
N ILE A 299 -3.90 5.04 10.17
CA ILE A 299 -5.35 4.86 10.36
C ILE A 299 -5.89 4.06 9.18
N ASN A 300 -6.47 2.88 9.45
CA ASN A 300 -7.17 2.12 8.43
C ASN A 300 -8.51 2.79 8.13
N VAL A 301 -8.57 3.49 7.00
CA VAL A 301 -9.74 4.22 6.54
C VAL A 301 -10.61 3.37 5.62
N PRO A 302 -11.94 3.60 5.62
CA PRO A 302 -12.80 2.97 4.63
C PRO A 302 -12.37 3.34 3.22
N ARG A 303 -12.59 2.43 2.28
CA ARG A 303 -12.18 2.60 0.88
C ARG A 303 -12.84 3.78 0.17
N SER A 304 -13.94 4.32 0.72
CA SER A 304 -14.54 5.57 0.26
C SER A 304 -13.57 6.75 0.28
N ARG A 305 -12.51 6.71 1.12
CA ARG A 305 -11.46 7.73 1.16
C ARG A 305 -10.33 7.52 0.14
N PHE A 306 -10.37 6.40 -0.59
CA PHE A 306 -9.39 6.01 -1.61
C PHE A 306 -10.08 5.65 -2.92
N LEU A 307 -10.40 6.70 -3.69
CA LEU A 307 -11.08 6.65 -4.97
C LEU A 307 -10.23 7.31 -6.07
N PRO A 308 -9.06 6.73 -6.42
CA PRO A 308 -8.16 7.28 -7.43
C PRO A 308 -8.70 7.10 -8.85
N VAL A 309 -8.56 8.13 -9.68
CA VAL A 309 -8.91 8.12 -11.11
C VAL A 309 -7.63 8.10 -11.93
N LYS A 310 -7.22 6.90 -12.37
CA LYS A 310 -5.97 6.72 -13.13
C LYS A 310 -6.21 6.35 -14.59
N LYS A 311 -7.36 5.77 -14.90
CA LYS A 311 -7.75 5.32 -16.24
C LYS A 311 -9.17 5.75 -16.58
N CYS A 312 -9.50 5.73 -17.87
CA CYS A 312 -10.88 5.93 -18.34
C CYS A 312 -11.86 4.89 -17.77
N SER A 313 -11.39 3.69 -17.37
CA SER A 313 -12.21 2.74 -16.62
C SER A 313 -12.70 3.31 -15.28
N ASP A 314 -11.84 4.03 -14.56
CA ASP A 314 -12.18 4.66 -13.28
C ASP A 314 -13.11 5.85 -13.53
N LEU A 315 -12.82 6.62 -14.58
CA LEU A 315 -13.67 7.75 -15.00
C LEU A 315 -15.09 7.29 -15.35
N LEU A 316 -15.25 6.17 -16.05
CA LEU A 316 -16.56 5.60 -16.36
C LEU A 316 -17.37 5.29 -15.10
N LEU A 317 -16.73 4.74 -14.06
CA LEU A 317 -17.39 4.46 -12.79
C LEU A 317 -17.91 5.75 -12.16
N LEU A 318 -17.07 6.79 -12.06
CA LEU A 318 -17.44 8.05 -11.40
C LEU A 318 -18.44 8.90 -12.18
N MET A 319 -18.44 8.78 -13.51
CA MET A 319 -19.41 9.50 -14.36
C MET A 319 -20.78 8.81 -14.39
N SER A 320 -20.89 7.55 -13.97
CA SER A 320 -22.13 6.80 -14.00
C SER A 320 -23.04 7.11 -12.81
N ASN A 321 -24.28 6.65 -12.88
CA ASN A 321 -25.25 6.68 -11.77
C ASN A 321 -24.85 5.81 -10.56
N LEU A 322 -23.67 5.20 -10.59
CA LEU A 322 -23.07 4.49 -9.46
C LEU A 322 -22.70 5.42 -8.30
N TYR A 323 -22.35 6.67 -8.60
CA TYR A 323 -21.97 7.66 -7.62
C TYR A 323 -22.87 8.88 -7.70
N ASP A 324 -23.27 9.36 -6.52
CA ASP A 324 -23.92 10.66 -6.35
C ASP A 324 -22.85 11.71 -6.02
N ILE A 325 -23.05 12.94 -6.52
CA ILE A 325 -22.18 14.09 -6.25
C ILE A 325 -22.95 15.08 -5.39
N ASP A 326 -22.44 15.33 -4.19
CA ASP A 326 -22.95 16.38 -3.30
C ASP A 326 -21.81 17.29 -2.84
N HIS A 327 -21.96 18.59 -3.04
CA HIS A 327 -20.94 19.60 -2.73
C HIS A 327 -19.51 19.27 -3.22
N GLY A 328 -19.39 18.57 -4.35
CA GLY A 328 -18.11 18.14 -4.93
C GLY A 328 -17.50 16.88 -4.30
N SER A 329 -18.20 16.25 -3.35
CA SER A 329 -17.87 14.94 -2.78
C SER A 329 -18.65 13.84 -3.48
N LEU A 330 -17.98 12.71 -3.75
CA LEU A 330 -18.57 11.54 -4.40
C LEU A 330 -18.93 10.48 -3.35
N THR A 331 -20.17 10.00 -3.38
CA THR A 331 -20.66 8.90 -2.53
C THR A 331 -21.26 7.81 -3.39
N LEU A 332 -21.05 6.54 -3.02
CA LEU A 332 -21.74 5.43 -3.69
C LEU A 332 -23.25 5.61 -3.51
N SER A 333 -24.00 5.42 -4.60
CA SER A 333 -25.45 5.63 -4.57
C SER A 333 -26.13 4.66 -3.62
N GLU A 334 -27.10 5.18 -2.84
CA GLU A 334 -27.93 4.37 -1.94
C GLU A 334 -28.82 3.37 -2.71
N GLN A 335 -29.03 3.60 -4.00
CA GLN A 335 -29.75 2.68 -4.88
C GLN A 335 -28.96 1.41 -5.19
N ARG A 336 -27.65 1.40 -4.92
CA ARG A 336 -26.81 0.23 -5.15
C ARG A 336 -27.09 -0.83 -4.08
N SER A 337 -27.49 -2.03 -4.52
CA SER A 337 -27.81 -3.15 -3.62
C SER A 337 -26.59 -3.74 -2.88
N PHE A 338 -25.38 -3.55 -3.41
CA PHE A 338 -24.13 -4.08 -2.83
C PHE A 338 -23.09 -2.99 -2.62
N PRO A 339 -22.40 -2.93 -1.46
CA PRO A 339 -21.44 -1.87 -1.16
C PRO A 339 -20.12 -1.97 -1.94
N THR A 340 -19.92 -3.05 -2.71
CA THR A 340 -18.70 -3.27 -3.48
C THR A 340 -18.74 -2.53 -4.81
N THR A 341 -17.68 -1.79 -5.13
CA THR A 341 -17.47 -1.16 -6.44
C THR A 341 -17.30 -2.23 -7.54
N PRO A 342 -17.92 -2.09 -8.73
CA PRO A 342 -17.75 -3.02 -9.82
C PRO A 342 -16.33 -3.00 -10.37
N LEU A 343 -15.90 -4.11 -10.99
CA LEU A 343 -14.64 -4.19 -11.70
C LEU A 343 -14.84 -3.81 -13.18
N VAL A 344 -14.30 -2.66 -13.60
CA VAL A 344 -14.36 -2.19 -14.98
C VAL A 344 -12.98 -2.25 -15.64
N LYS A 345 -12.92 -2.86 -16.83
CA LYS A 345 -11.74 -2.93 -17.67
C LYS A 345 -12.08 -2.52 -19.10
N LEU A 346 -11.69 -1.30 -19.46
CA LEU A 346 -11.73 -0.83 -20.84
C LEU A 346 -10.39 -1.12 -21.52
N GLY A 347 -10.43 -1.60 -22.76
CA GLY A 347 -9.28 -1.88 -23.59
C GLY A 347 -8.60 -0.61 -24.12
N SER A 348 -7.52 -0.80 -24.88
CA SER A 348 -6.65 0.29 -25.36
C SER A 348 -7.35 1.34 -26.23
N SER A 349 -8.45 0.97 -26.90
CA SER A 349 -9.30 1.90 -27.66
C SER A 349 -9.95 3.00 -26.80
N PHE A 350 -9.87 2.89 -25.47
CA PHE A 350 -10.41 3.84 -24.49
C PHE A 350 -9.32 4.53 -23.66
N ASP A 351 -8.01 4.28 -23.92
CA ASP A 351 -6.92 4.84 -23.09
C ASP A 351 -6.89 6.38 -23.13
N LYS A 352 -7.21 6.98 -24.27
CA LYS A 352 -7.32 8.44 -24.43
C LYS A 352 -8.72 8.90 -24.05
N VAL A 353 -8.79 9.92 -23.19
CA VAL A 353 -10.06 10.55 -22.78
C VAL A 353 -10.90 10.99 -23.99
N SER A 354 -10.27 11.53 -25.04
CA SER A 354 -10.97 11.93 -26.26
C SER A 354 -11.68 10.77 -26.96
N ASP A 355 -11.08 9.58 -26.95
CA ASP A 355 -11.63 8.41 -27.62
C ASP A 355 -12.69 7.76 -26.72
N PHE A 356 -12.44 7.71 -25.41
CA PHE A 356 -13.43 7.31 -24.42
C PHE A 356 -14.73 8.13 -24.54
N LEU A 357 -14.65 9.46 -24.50
CA LEU A 357 -15.84 10.32 -24.57
C LEU A 357 -16.60 10.19 -25.89
N LYS A 358 -15.90 9.98 -27.01
CA LYS A 358 -16.55 9.78 -28.32
C LYS A 358 -17.29 8.45 -28.40
N ARG A 359 -16.75 7.41 -27.76
CA ARG A 359 -17.28 6.04 -27.81
C ARG A 359 -18.49 5.83 -26.90
N PHE A 360 -18.73 6.69 -25.93
CA PHE A 360 -19.92 6.68 -25.10
C PHE A 360 -20.82 7.87 -25.45
N GLN A 361 -21.88 7.65 -26.24
CA GLN A 361 -22.85 8.70 -26.56
C GLN A 361 -23.68 9.13 -25.34
N GLY A 362 -23.75 8.27 -24.33
CA GLY A 362 -24.24 8.54 -22.98
C GLY A 362 -23.52 7.59 -22.01
N ILE A 363 -23.41 7.99 -20.75
CA ILE A 363 -22.83 7.12 -19.73
C ILE A 363 -23.86 6.04 -19.38
N PRO A 364 -23.51 4.74 -19.45
CA PRO A 364 -24.45 3.67 -19.17
C PRO A 364 -24.86 3.63 -17.69
N ASP A 365 -26.02 3.04 -17.44
CA ASP A 365 -26.46 2.65 -16.10
C ASP A 365 -25.61 1.47 -15.61
N LEU A 366 -24.93 1.66 -14.47
CA LEU A 366 -24.01 0.69 -13.85
C LEU A 366 -24.43 0.28 -12.43
N LEU A 367 -25.64 0.64 -11.98
CA LEU A 367 -26.08 0.41 -10.60
C LEU A 367 -26.03 -1.08 -10.21
N GLU A 368 -26.44 -1.96 -11.12
CA GLU A 368 -26.46 -3.41 -10.95
C GLU A 368 -25.25 -4.11 -11.58
N LEU A 369 -24.19 -3.38 -11.95
CA LEU A 369 -22.98 -3.96 -12.53
C LEU A 369 -22.09 -4.60 -11.45
N ASP A 370 -21.57 -5.79 -11.75
CA ASP A 370 -20.49 -6.46 -11.00
C ASP A 370 -19.16 -6.40 -11.74
N HIS A 371 -19.17 -6.71 -13.04
CA HIS A 371 -17.97 -6.82 -13.86
C HIS A 371 -18.22 -6.36 -15.29
N LEU A 372 -17.38 -5.47 -15.80
CA LEU A 372 -17.36 -5.04 -17.19
C LEU A 372 -15.96 -5.22 -17.78
N THR A 373 -15.87 -5.97 -18.87
CA THR A 373 -14.67 -6.00 -19.71
C THR A 373 -15.05 -5.63 -21.14
N VAL A 374 -14.41 -4.60 -21.71
CA VAL A 374 -14.62 -4.15 -23.08
C VAL A 374 -13.29 -4.16 -23.81
N SER A 375 -13.19 -4.88 -24.92
CA SER A 375 -11.97 -5.00 -25.74
C SER A 375 -12.27 -4.76 -27.21
N GLY A 376 -11.37 -4.05 -27.89
CA GLY A 376 -11.47 -3.71 -29.31
C GLY A 376 -12.29 -2.45 -29.61
N ASP A 377 -12.65 -2.29 -30.89
CA ASP A 377 -13.39 -1.11 -31.40
C ASP A 377 -14.88 -1.21 -31.05
N VAL A 378 -15.22 -0.78 -29.83
CA VAL A 378 -16.59 -0.81 -29.30
C VAL A 378 -17.12 0.61 -29.10
N TRP A 379 -18.40 0.80 -29.44
CA TRP A 379 -19.14 2.05 -29.29
C TRP A 379 -20.45 1.80 -28.56
N PHE A 380 -20.87 2.74 -27.72
CA PHE A 380 -22.07 2.68 -26.91
C PHE A 380 -23.03 3.80 -27.30
N GLY A 381 -24.26 3.43 -27.65
CA GLY A 381 -25.37 4.37 -27.79
C GLY A 381 -25.80 4.98 -26.46
N LYS A 382 -26.84 5.84 -26.51
CA LYS A 382 -27.46 6.43 -25.32
C LYS A 382 -28.28 5.40 -24.54
N ASP A 383 -28.49 5.66 -23.25
CA ASP A 383 -29.42 4.91 -22.39
C ASP A 383 -29.15 3.39 -22.32
N VAL A 384 -27.88 2.99 -22.43
CA VAL A 384 -27.46 1.58 -22.26
C VAL A 384 -27.44 1.22 -20.77
N SER A 385 -27.91 0.03 -20.40
CA SER A 385 -27.82 -0.50 -19.02
C SER A 385 -26.99 -1.78 -18.98
N LEU A 386 -26.03 -1.85 -18.07
CA LEU A 386 -25.09 -2.96 -17.92
C LEU A 386 -25.25 -3.59 -16.52
N LYS A 387 -25.57 -4.88 -16.48
CA LYS A 387 -25.96 -5.60 -15.25
C LYS A 387 -25.19 -6.91 -15.06
N GLY A 388 -24.83 -7.22 -13.83
CA GLY A 388 -24.06 -8.41 -13.47
C GLY A 388 -22.70 -8.44 -14.16
N THR A 389 -22.40 -9.52 -14.88
CA THR A 389 -21.14 -9.67 -15.64
C THR A 389 -21.35 -9.45 -17.14
N VAL A 390 -20.76 -8.39 -17.68
CA VAL A 390 -20.79 -8.05 -19.11
C VAL A 390 -19.38 -8.08 -19.70
N ILE A 391 -19.21 -8.83 -20.78
CA ILE A 391 -17.95 -8.91 -21.52
C ILE A 391 -18.22 -8.61 -22.99
N ILE A 392 -17.56 -7.61 -23.56
CA ILE A 392 -17.73 -7.20 -24.96
C ILE A 392 -16.39 -7.26 -25.66
N ILE A 393 -16.28 -8.05 -26.72
CA ILE A 393 -15.03 -8.29 -27.44
C ILE A 393 -15.25 -8.10 -28.94
N ALA A 394 -14.73 -7.00 -29.47
CA ALA A 394 -14.52 -6.80 -30.90
C ALA A 394 -13.11 -7.28 -31.26
N ASN A 395 -12.99 -8.25 -32.18
CA ASN A 395 -11.69 -8.74 -32.63
C ASN A 395 -10.98 -7.71 -33.52
N HIS A 396 -9.72 -7.95 -33.84
CA HIS A 396 -8.96 -7.07 -34.71
C HIS A 396 -9.63 -6.92 -36.09
N GLY A 397 -9.94 -5.68 -36.47
CA GLY A 397 -10.64 -5.35 -37.71
C GLY A 397 -12.16 -5.33 -37.61
N ASP A 398 -12.72 -5.90 -36.54
CA ASP A 398 -14.15 -5.84 -36.24
C ASP A 398 -14.49 -4.59 -35.46
N ARG A 399 -15.75 -4.17 -35.55
CA ARG A 399 -16.33 -3.08 -34.76
C ARG A 399 -17.67 -3.53 -34.20
N ILE A 400 -17.98 -3.14 -32.96
CA ILE A 400 -19.28 -3.40 -32.34
C ILE A 400 -19.90 -2.07 -31.92
N ASP A 401 -21.02 -1.71 -32.53
CA ASP A 401 -21.88 -0.64 -32.07
C ASP A 401 -23.00 -1.23 -31.20
N ILE A 402 -23.00 -0.91 -29.91
CA ILE A 402 -24.08 -1.27 -28.98
C ILE A 402 -25.24 -0.29 -29.20
N PRO A 403 -26.43 -0.76 -29.63
CA PRO A 403 -27.56 0.11 -29.94
C PRO A 403 -28.01 0.93 -28.72
N PRO A 404 -28.58 2.14 -28.92
CA PRO A 404 -29.21 2.90 -27.84
C PRO A 404 -30.32 2.09 -27.13
N GLY A 405 -30.47 2.27 -25.81
CA GLY A 405 -31.47 1.58 -25.00
C GLY A 405 -31.16 0.10 -24.71
N SER A 406 -30.00 -0.41 -25.15
CA SER A 406 -29.63 -1.82 -24.96
C SER A 406 -29.45 -2.14 -23.48
N VAL A 407 -30.03 -3.26 -23.03
CA VAL A 407 -29.82 -3.83 -21.69
C VAL A 407 -28.99 -5.10 -21.83
N LEU A 408 -27.77 -5.08 -21.29
CA LEU A 408 -26.87 -6.24 -21.27
C LEU A 408 -26.73 -6.77 -19.85
N GLU A 409 -27.30 -7.94 -19.60
CA GLU A 409 -27.26 -8.60 -18.30
C GLU A 409 -26.65 -9.99 -18.41
N ASN A 410 -25.53 -10.22 -17.70
CA ASN A 410 -24.85 -11.53 -17.67
C ASN A 410 -24.55 -12.09 -19.07
N LYS A 411 -24.04 -11.22 -19.96
CA LYS A 411 -23.78 -11.53 -21.38
C LYS A 411 -22.31 -11.40 -21.75
N ILE A 412 -21.92 -12.26 -22.68
CA ILE A 412 -20.72 -12.10 -23.48
C ILE A 412 -21.16 -11.73 -24.90
N VAL A 413 -20.73 -10.58 -25.40
CA VAL A 413 -21.02 -10.07 -26.73
C VAL A 413 -19.73 -10.07 -27.54
N SER A 414 -19.74 -10.70 -28.70
CA SER A 414 -18.61 -10.70 -29.63
C SER A 414 -19.09 -10.72 -31.07
N GLY A 415 -18.22 -10.29 -31.99
CA GLY A 415 -18.50 -10.27 -33.42
C GLY A 415 -18.28 -8.89 -34.03
N ASN A 416 -19.02 -8.62 -35.11
CA ASN A 416 -18.92 -7.40 -35.90
C ASN A 416 -20.32 -6.88 -36.22
N LEU A 417 -20.65 -5.70 -35.71
CA LEU A 417 -21.93 -5.03 -35.89
C LEU A 417 -21.71 -3.53 -36.06
N ARG A 418 -22.12 -3.00 -37.21
CA ARG A 418 -22.09 -1.55 -37.48
C ARG A 418 -23.50 -1.02 -37.65
N ILE A 419 -23.82 0.04 -36.92
CA ILE A 419 -25.10 0.74 -37.03
C ILE A 419 -24.86 2.03 -37.80
N LEU A 420 -25.55 2.21 -38.92
CA LEU A 420 -25.48 3.41 -39.76
C LEU A 420 -26.76 4.22 -39.61
N GLU A 421 -26.65 5.55 -39.63
CA GLU A 421 -27.83 6.43 -39.69
C GLU A 421 -28.56 6.20 -41.02
N HIS A 422 -29.89 6.11 -40.97
CA HIS A 422 -30.77 5.84 -42.11
C HIS A 422 -31.26 7.13 -42.79
#